data_AF-A0A2K3IVY3-F1
#
_entry.id   AF-A0A2K3IVY3-F1
#
_cell.length_a   1.000
_cell.length_b   1.000
_cell.length_c   1.000
_cell.angle_alpha   90.00
_cell.angle_beta   90.00
_cell.angle_gamma   90.00
#
_symmetry.space_group_name_H-M   'P 1'
#
loop_
_entity.id
_entity.type
_entity.pdbx_description
1 polymer ?
#
loop_
_entity_poly.entity_id
_entity_poly.type
_entity_poly.pdbx_seq_one_letter_code
_entity_poly.pdbx_strand_id
1 'polypeptide(L)' 'MKQLAEVRTLKVNRYMIIDDEPCKIMSISTSKPGKHGEAKARIEAIGIFDGQKRSVVHPVKHKIQVPIID' A
#
# COMPACT_ATOMS: atom_id res chain seq x y z
N MET A 1 10.52 -4.89 13.18
CA MET A 1 11.13 -5.43 11.93
C MET A 1 10.25 -5.05 10.74
N LYS A 2 10.80 -4.96 9.51
CA LYS A 2 10.04 -4.67 8.28
C LYS A 2 10.19 -5.85 7.32
N GLN A 3 9.13 -6.22 6.59
CA GLN A 3 9.19 -7.23 5.52
C GLN A 3 8.71 -6.65 4.20
N LEU A 4 9.05 -7.29 3.08
CA LEU A 4 8.56 -6.90 1.76
C LEU A 4 7.31 -7.70 1.39
N ALA A 5 6.29 -7.01 0.89
CA ALA A 5 5.07 -7.62 0.37
C ALA A 5 4.72 -7.01 -1.00
N GLU A 6 4.12 -7.80 -1.89
CA GLU A 6 3.63 -7.26 -3.16
C GLU A 6 2.32 -6.50 -2.96
N VAL A 7 2.13 -5.41 -3.71
CA VAL A 7 0.94 -4.56 -3.64
C VAL A 7 -0.37 -5.34 -3.77
N ARG A 8 -0.43 -6.34 -4.66
CA ARG A 8 -1.61 -7.21 -4.83
C ARG A 8 -2.00 -8.03 -3.61
N THR A 9 -1.09 -8.20 -2.65
CA THR A 9 -1.31 -9.01 -1.44
C THR A 9 -1.82 -8.18 -0.26
N LEU A 10 -1.82 -6.85 -0.39
CA LEU A 10 -2.25 -5.94 0.66
C LEU A 10 -3.77 -6.02 0.86
N LYS A 11 -4.19 -5.70 2.09
CA LYS A 11 -5.60 -5.72 2.49
C LYS A 11 -5.95 -4.45 3.25
N VAL A 12 -7.18 -3.99 3.09
CA VAL A 12 -7.75 -2.92 3.91
C VAL A 12 -7.69 -3.30 5.39
N ASN A 13 -7.49 -2.31 6.27
CA ASN A 13 -7.24 -2.46 7.70
C ASN A 13 -5.93 -3.17 8.08
N ARG A 14 -5.03 -3.44 7.12
CA ARG A 14 -3.64 -3.82 7.40
C ARG A 14 -2.73 -2.61 7.32
N TYR A 15 -1.43 -2.84 7.50
CA TYR A 15 -0.43 -1.79 7.61
C TYR A 15 0.59 -1.87 6.49
N MET A 16 1.08 -0.71 6.09
CA MET A 16 2.21 -0.55 5.18
C MET A 16 3.08 0.63 5.64
N ILE A 17 4.27 0.76 5.08
CA ILE A 17 5.15 1.90 5.37
C ILE A 17 5.18 2.81 4.14
N ILE A 18 4.91 4.09 4.33
CA ILE A 18 4.97 5.14 3.30
C ILE A 18 5.86 6.25 3.87
N ASP A 19 6.93 6.61 3.15
CA ASP A 19 7.87 7.65 3.57
C ASP A 19 8.40 7.42 4.99
N ASP A 20 8.80 6.18 5.28
CA ASP A 20 9.22 5.67 6.60
C ASP A 20 8.20 5.77 7.75
N GLU A 21 6.98 6.25 7.48
CA GLU A 21 5.86 6.28 8.44
C GLU A 21 4.97 5.03 8.31
N PRO A 22 4.71 4.28 9.39
CA PRO A 22 3.75 3.20 9.37
C PRO A 22 2.33 3.76 9.23
N CYS A 23 1.62 3.29 8.22
CA CYS A 23 0.29 3.74 7.86
C CYS A 23 -0.71 2.58 7.88
N LYS A 24 -1.92 2.85 8.36
CA LYS A 24 -3.07 1.95 8.23
C LYS A 24 -3.74 2.14 6.88
N ILE A 25 -3.93 1.05 6.14
CA ILE A 25 -4.58 1.05 4.83
C ILE A 25 -6.08 1.22 5.01
N MET A 26 -6.64 2.30 4.45
CA MET A 26 -8.05 2.65 4.53
C MET A 26 -8.83 2.17 3.30
N SER A 27 -8.22 2.24 2.12
CA SER A 27 -8.83 1.70 0.90
C SER A 27 -7.77 1.25 -0.11
N ILE A 28 -8.15 0.28 -0.96
CA ILE A 28 -7.36 -0.17 -2.10
C ILE A 28 -8.31 -0.24 -3.29
N SER A 29 -7.94 0.43 -4.39
CA SER A 29 -8.67 0.37 -5.66
C SER A 29 -7.72 -0.07 -6.77
N THR A 30 -8.06 -1.14 -7.47
CA THR A 30 -7.24 -1.69 -8.56
C THR A 30 -7.85 -1.36 -9.91
N SER A 31 -7.09 -0.71 -10.79
CA SER A 31 -7.49 -0.46 -12.17
C SER A 31 -7.12 -1.64 -13.06
N LYS A 32 -8.01 -1.99 -14.00
CA LYS A 32 -7.67 -2.95 -15.06
C LYS A 32 -6.55 -2.38 -15.95
N PRO A 33 -5.63 -3.23 -16.42
CA PRO A 33 -4.64 -2.81 -17.40
C PRO A 33 -5.32 -2.41 -18.72
N GLY A 34 -4.79 -1.39 -19.38
CA GLY A 34 -5.13 -1.09 -20.78
C GLY A 34 -4.51 -2.11 -21.74
N LYS A 35 -4.59 -1.86 -23.06
CA LYS A 35 -4.12 -2.79 -24.10
C LYS A 35 -2.69 -3.33 -23.91
N HIS A 36 -1.78 -2.51 -23.37
CA HIS A 36 -0.38 -2.88 -23.10
C HIS A 36 0.06 -2.51 -21.68
N GLY A 37 -0.90 -2.29 -20.76
CA GLY A 37 -0.61 -1.77 -19.43
C GLY A 37 -0.42 -2.87 -18.38
N GLU A 38 0.15 -2.49 -17.24
CA GLU A 38 0.06 -3.27 -16.00
C GLU A 38 -1.10 -2.74 -15.14
N ALA A 39 -1.76 -3.62 -14.40
CA ALA A 39 -2.73 -3.21 -13.40
C ALA A 39 -2.04 -2.33 -12.34
N LYS A 40 -2.71 -1.25 -11.93
CA LYS A 40 -2.24 -0.35 -10.88
C LYS A 40 -3.20 -0.42 -9.71
N ALA A 41 -2.67 -0.38 -8.50
CA ALA A 41 -3.45 -0.18 -7.29
C ALA A 41 -3.22 1.24 -6.77
N ARG A 42 -4.32 1.96 -6.51
CA ARG A 42 -4.34 3.15 -5.68
C ARG A 42 -4.62 2.72 -4.25
N ILE A 43 -3.80 3.18 -3.32
CA ILE A 43 -3.91 2.87 -1.89
C ILE A 43 -4.04 4.18 -1.14
N GLU A 44 -5.10 4.30 -0.35
CA GLU A 44 -5.28 5.40 0.60
C GLU A 44 -4.94 4.87 2.00
N ALA A 45 -4.07 5.55 2.72
CA ALA A 45 -3.62 5.15 4.05
C ALA A 45 -3.50 6.37 4.99
N ILE A 46 -3.55 6.11 6.30
CA ILE A 46 -3.41 7.13 7.34
C ILE A 46 -2.22 6.76 8.22
N GLY A 47 -1.29 7.69 8.44
CA GLY A 47 -0.15 7.49 9.34
C GLY A 47 -0.63 7.26 10.77
N ILE A 48 -0.01 6.28 11.44
CA ILE A 48 -0.44 5.86 12.78
C ILE A 48 -0.06 6.90 13.82
N PHE A 49 1.10 7.55 13.66
CA PHE A 49 1.60 8.51 14.64
C PHE A 49 1.26 9.95 14.28
N ASP A 50 1.33 10.30 13.00
CA ASP A 50 1.10 11.67 12.56
C ASP A 50 -0.35 11.97 12.11
N GLY A 51 -1.18 10.94 11.95
CA GLY A 51 -2.57 11.08 11.47
C GLY A 51 -2.68 11.60 10.03
N GLN A 52 -1.58 11.73 9.28
CA GLN A 52 -1.58 12.30 7.95
C GLN A 52 -2.12 11.29 6.93
N LYS A 53 -3.01 11.75 6.06
CA LYS A 53 -3.53 10.98 4.93
C LYS A 53 -2.51 10.94 3.81
N ARG A 54 -2.25 9.74 3.27
CA ARG A 54 -1.33 9.49 2.16
C ARG A 54 -2.03 8.67 1.09
N SER A 55 -1.81 9.03 -0.17
CA SER A 55 -2.34 8.32 -1.34
C SER A 55 -1.20 7.96 -2.27
N VAL A 56 -1.04 6.67 -2.55
CA VAL A 56 0.02 6.15 -3.42
C VAL A 56 -0.57 5.29 -4.55
N VAL A 57 0.09 5.30 -5.69
CA VAL A 57 -0.28 4.46 -6.84
C VAL A 57 0.92 3.66 -7.27
N HIS A 58 0.79 2.33 -7.22
CA HIS A 58 1.86 1.41 -7.62
C HIS A 58 1.33 0.33 -8.57
N PRO A 59 2.19 -0.22 -9.44
CA PRO A 59 1.89 -1.47 -10.13
C PRO A 59 1.59 -2.58 -9.12
N VAL A 60 0.66 -3.49 -9.46
CA VAL A 60 0.21 -4.53 -8.52
C VAL A 60 1.30 -5.53 -8.12
N LYS A 61 2.37 -5.66 -8.92
CA LYS A 61 3.55 -6.51 -8.62
C LYS A 61 4.67 -5.77 -7.89
N HIS A 62 4.54 -4.45 -7.67
CA HIS A 62 5.53 -3.68 -6.94
C HIS A 62 5.65 -4.19 -5.50
N LYS A 63 6.87 -4.23 -4.96
CA LYS A 63 7.12 -4.64 -3.58
C LYS A 63 7.20 -3.42 -2.69
N ILE A 64 6.45 -3.42 -1.61
CA ILE A 64 6.45 -2.37 -0.59
C ILE A 64 6.87 -2.93 0.77
N GLN A 65 7.31 -2.05 1.66
CA GLN A 65 7.59 -2.42 3.04
C GLN A 65 6.29 -2.49 3.86
N VAL A 66 6.15 -3.54 4.66
CA VAL A 66 5.09 -3.68 5.66
C VAL A 66 5.72 -3.92 7.03
N PRO A 67 5.19 -3.30 8.10
CA PRO A 67 5.70 -3.54 9.45
C PRO A 67 5.34 -4.96 9.90
N ILE A 68 6.28 -5.62 10.59
CA ILE A 68 5.99 -6.86 11.31
C ILE A 68 5.40 -6.47 12.66
N ILE A 69 4.20 -6.96 12.94
CA ILE A 69 3.49 -6.80 14.21
C ILE A 69 3.39 -8.20 14.81
N ASP A 70 3.92 -8.35 16.01
CA ASP A 70 3.78 -9.54 16.88
C ASP A 70 2.78 -9.20 17.99
#